data_AF-A0A949YMN0-F1
#
_entry.id   AF-A0A949YMN0-F1
#
_cell.length_a   1.000
_cell.length_b   1.000
_cell.length_c   1.000
_cell.angle_alpha   90.00
_cell.angle_beta   90.00
_cell.angle_gamma   90.00
#
_symmetry.space_group_name_H-M   'P 1'
#
loop_
_entity.id
_entity.type
_entity.pdbx_description
1 polymer ?
#
loop_
_entity_poly.entity_id
_entity_poly.type
_entity_poly.pdbx_seq_one_letter_code
_entity_poly.pdbx_strand_id
1 'polypeptide(L)' 'MPPKKRKQPDEKYPLKLTMKQRESLVHATRLAMGLKTRIKEASDDQQFVEFTKKELEKMGEEIYTSLA' A
#
# COMPACT_ATOMS: atom_id res chain seq x y z
N MET A 1 36.74 2.25 0.03
CA MET A 1 35.34 2.53 -0.39
C MET A 1 34.53 2.89 0.84
N PRO A 2 33.80 4.02 0.88
CA PRO A 2 32.96 4.33 2.01
C PRO A 2 31.80 3.33 2.09
N PRO A 3 31.36 2.92 3.30
CA PRO A 3 30.25 1.99 3.46
C PRO A 3 28.98 2.60 2.87
N LYS A 4 28.34 1.90 1.93
CA LYS A 4 27.01 2.26 1.41
C LYS A 4 26.07 2.37 2.61
N LYS A 5 25.54 3.56 2.87
CA LYS A 5 24.51 3.79 3.90
C LYS A 5 23.39 2.78 3.66
N ARG A 6 23.26 1.78 4.55
CA ARG A 6 22.11 0.88 4.54
C ARG A 6 20.89 1.75 4.77
N LYS A 7 20.05 1.95 3.74
CA LYS A 7 18.75 2.61 3.92
C LYS A 7 18.01 1.80 4.97
N GLN A 8 17.63 2.43 6.08
CA GLN A 8 16.73 1.80 7.04
C GLN A 8 15.44 1.45 6.30
N PRO A 9 14.82 0.29 6.61
CA PRO A 9 13.53 -0.04 6.02
C PRO A 9 12.52 1.06 6.37
N ASP A 10 11.80 1.53 5.36
CA ASP A 10 10.75 2.54 5.55
C ASP A 10 9.73 2.05 6.59
N GLU A 11 9.31 2.95 7.47
CA GLU A 11 8.29 2.69 8.48
C GLU A 11 7.02 2.11 7.85
N LYS A 12 6.44 1.10 8.51
CA LYS A 12 5.28 0.35 8.04
C LYS A 12 4.07 0.66 8.91
N TYR A 13 2.94 0.89 8.25
CA TYR A 13 1.64 1.17 8.84
C TYR A 13 0.68 0.05 8.45
N PRO A 14 0.30 -0.84 9.38
CA PRO A 14 -0.64 -1.91 9.09
C PRO A 14 -2.06 -1.36 9.02
N LEU A 15 -2.76 -1.60 7.90
CA LEU A 15 -4.17 -1.29 7.76
C LEU A 15 -4.99 -2.57 7.67
N LYS A 16 -6.03 -2.66 8.50
CA LYS A 16 -7.00 -3.75 8.41
C LYS A 16 -7.92 -3.52 7.22
N LEU A 17 -7.90 -4.45 6.26
CA LEU A 17 -8.70 -4.37 5.05
C LEU A 17 -9.56 -5.63 4.88
N THR A 18 -10.86 -5.43 4.65
CA THR A 18 -11.76 -6.50 4.25
C THR A 18 -11.47 -6.95 2.81
N MET A 19 -11.93 -8.15 2.42
CA MET A 19 -11.79 -8.64 1.04
C MET A 19 -12.29 -7.62 0.01
N LYS A 20 -13.47 -7.06 0.22
CA LYS A 20 -14.07 -6.06 -0.69
C LYS A 20 -13.24 -4.77 -0.77
N GLN A 21 -12.64 -4.33 0.34
CA GLN A 21 -11.73 -3.17 0.33
C GLN A 21 -10.45 -3.49 -0.45
N ARG A 22 -9.89 -4.70 -0.29
CA ARG A 22 -8.71 -5.14 -1.05
C ARG A 22 -9.02 -5.19 -2.55
N GLU A 23 -10.13 -5.79 -2.94
CA GLU A 23 -10.60 -5.84 -4.34
C GLU A 23 -10.79 -4.42 -4.91
N SER A 24 -11.46 -3.54 -4.16
CA SER A 24 -11.67 -2.15 -4.55
C SER A 24 -10.33 -1.43 -4.75
N LEU A 25 -9.36 -1.60 -3.86
CA LEU A 25 -8.04 -0.99 -4.01
C LEU A 25 -7.28 -1.56 -5.22
N VAL A 26 -7.36 -2.86 -5.50
CA VAL A 26 -6.68 -3.47 -6.65
C VAL A 26 -7.25 -2.98 -7.98
N HIS A 27 -8.58 -2.88 -8.08
CA HIS A 27 -9.27 -2.62 -9.35
C HIS A 27 -9.63 -1.15 -9.59
N ALA A 28 -9.90 -0.38 -8.54
CA ALA A 28 -10.39 1.00 -8.65
C ALA A 28 -9.32 2.07 -8.36
N THR A 29 -8.05 1.68 -8.17
CA THR A 29 -6.94 2.64 -7.98
C THR A 29 -5.83 2.46 -9.01
N ARG A 30 -4.91 3.41 -9.11
CA ARG A 30 -3.69 3.46 -9.93
C ARG A 30 -2.45 3.33 -9.04
N LEU A 31 -2.59 2.66 -7.90
CA LEU A 31 -1.49 2.29 -7.03
C LEU A 31 -0.44 1.46 -7.77
N ALA A 32 0.80 1.51 -7.27
CA ALA A 32 1.90 0.78 -7.87
C ALA A 32 1.61 -0.74 -7.92
N MET A 33 2.02 -1.41 -9.00
CA MET A 33 1.75 -2.83 -9.20
C MET A 33 2.22 -3.70 -8.02
N GLY A 34 3.42 -3.44 -7.48
CA GLY A 34 3.93 -4.18 -6.32
C GLY A 34 3.13 -3.96 -5.02
N LEU A 35 2.40 -2.84 -4.90
CA LEU A 35 1.46 -2.65 -3.79
C LEU A 35 0.15 -3.40 -4.04
N LYS A 36 -0.39 -3.33 -5.26
CA LYS A 36 -1.58 -4.11 -5.63
C LYS A 36 -1.38 -5.61 -5.46
N THR A 37 -0.21 -6.12 -5.81
CA THR A 37 0.16 -7.53 -5.58
C THR A 37 0.11 -7.88 -4.10
N ARG A 38 0.74 -7.08 -3.23
CA ARG A 38 0.69 -7.30 -1.77
C ARG A 38 -0.73 -7.24 -1.21
N ILE A 39 -1.55 -6.29 -1.67
CA ILE A 39 -2.95 -6.19 -1.27
C ILE A 39 -3.74 -7.43 -1.71
N LYS A 40 -3.48 -7.95 -2.92
CA LYS A 40 -4.14 -9.14 -3.46
C LYS A 40 -3.70 -10.44 -2.76
N GLU A 41 -2.43 -10.54 -2.39
CA GLU A 41 -1.83 -11.73 -1.77
C GLU A 41 -2.12 -11.84 -0.27
N ALA A 42 -2.55 -10.75 0.37
CA ALA A 42 -3.02 -10.82 1.75
C ALA A 42 -4.17 -11.84 1.83
N SER A 43 -3.96 -12.93 2.57
CA SER A 43 -4.99 -13.96 2.79
C SER A 43 -6.05 -13.47 3.78
N ASP A 44 -7.13 -14.22 3.96
CA ASP A 44 -8.16 -13.88 4.97
C ASP A 44 -7.63 -13.97 6.40
N ASP A 45 -6.60 -14.80 6.61
CA ASP A 45 -5.87 -14.90 7.88
C ASP A 45 -4.96 -13.67 8.11
N GLN A 46 -4.57 -13.00 7.02
CA GLN A 46 -3.73 -11.81 7.03
C GLN A 46 -4.58 -10.57 6.79
N GLN A 47 -5.38 -10.22 7.80
CA GLN A 47 -6.31 -9.07 7.77
C GLN A 47 -5.60 -7.71 7.62
N PHE A 48 -4.29 -7.66 7.92
CA PHE A 48 -3.50 -6.44 7.87
C PHE A 48 -2.58 -6.42 6.66
N VAL A 49 -2.64 -5.34 5.89
CA VAL A 49 -1.70 -5.06 4.81
C VAL A 49 -0.79 -3.91 5.25
N GLU A 50 0.52 -4.09 5.11
CA GLU A 50 1.50 -3.08 5.48
C GLU A 50 1.73 -2.07 4.35
N PHE A 51 1.61 -0.79 4.71
CA PHE A 51 1.86 0.34 3.84
C PHE A 51 3.02 1.17 4.36
N THR A 52 3.79 1.78 3.46
CA THR A 52 4.67 2.90 3.81
C THR A 52 3.88 4.21 3.81
N LYS A 53 4.42 5.24 4.46
CA LYS A 53 3.82 6.59 4.43
C LYS A 53 3.56 7.07 2.99
N LYS A 54 4.53 6.88 2.09
CA LYS A 54 4.44 7.27 0.68
C LYS A 54 3.31 6.56 -0.07
N GLU A 55 3.05 5.30 0.27
CA GLU A 55 1.96 4.53 -0.34
C GLU A 55 0.60 5.03 0.11
N LEU A 56 0.48 5.42 1.39
CA LEU A 56 -0.72 6.06 1.93
C LEU A 56 -0.96 7.45 1.33
N GLU A 57 0.09 8.27 1.24
CA GLU A 57 0.03 9.59 0.60
C GLU A 57 -0.44 9.48 -0.85
N LYS A 58 0.15 8.56 -1.64
CA LYS A 58 -0.26 8.34 -3.02
C LYS A 58 -1.71 7.87 -3.15
N MET A 59 -2.18 7.01 -2.24
CA MET A 59 -3.57 6.57 -2.21
C MET A 59 -4.51 7.75 -1.90
N GLY A 60 -4.13 8.61 -0.96
CA GLY A 60 -4.87 9.83 -0.62
C GLY A 60 -4.93 10.81 -1.79
N GLU A 61 -3.80 11.07 -2.45
CA GLU A 61 -3.72 11.93 -3.64
C GLU A 61 -4.66 11.47 -4.76
N GLU A 62 -4.67 10.16 -5.04
CA GLU A 62 -5.53 9.60 -6.08
C GLU A 62 -7.02 9.79 -5.77
N ILE A 63 -7.43 9.50 -4.54
CA ILE A 63 -8.82 9.66 -4.09
C ILE A 63 -9.22 11.14 -4.17
N TYR A 64 -8.37 12.04 -3.65
CA TYR A 64 -8.68 13.46 -3.63
C TYR A 64 -8.76 14.05 -5.04
N THR A 65 -7.86 13.67 -5.94
CA THR A 65 -7.88 14.10 -7.35
C THR A 65 -9.09 13.57 -8.09
N SER A 66 -9.55 12.35 -7.78
CA SER A 66 -10.72 11.76 -8.43
C SER A 66 -12.06 12.36 -7.97
N LEU A 67 -12.07 13.11 -6.87
CA LEU A 67 -13.25 13.79 -6.31
C LEU A 67 -13.32 15.28 -6.66
N ALA A 68 -12.27 15.83 -7.29
CA ALA A 68 -12.19 17.21 -7.76
C ALA A 68 -12.62 17.32 -9.23
#